data_AF-A0A5C8K0Y0-F1
#
_entry.id   AF-A0A5C8K0Y0-F1
#
_cell.length_a   1.000
_cell.length_b   1.000
_cell.length_c   1.000
_cell.angle_alpha   90.00
_cell.angle_beta   90.00
_cell.angle_gamma   90.00
#
_symmetry.space_group_name_H-M   'P 1'
#
loop_
_entity.id
_entity.type
_entity.pdbx_description
1 polymer ?
#
loop_
_entity_poly.entity_id
_entity_poly.type
_entity_poly.pdbx_seq_one_letter_code
_entity_poly.pdbx_strand_id
1 'polypeptide(L)'
;MLTERQQIFYNRISELLTLSSSAKLKERNVLFLAKNNIEMGQSFKSTIYRMSTDLLELSTYSNLSLDVQKLLDDLIQVYDIELPDKETKEKYILVKGRSPYSSHWEKRENLKKNNKAIRFSKVEIIKGVLISIVLGVLLFSPLLNNLQKVLGSVLFFSLLSLIIFLMMLYFIIHGRRL
;
A
#
# COMPACT_ATOMS: atom_id res chain seq x y z
N MET A 1 15.46 12.83 -22.93
CA MET A 1 15.49 11.81 -23.99
C MET A 1 16.51 10.76 -23.61
N LEU A 2 16.20 9.47 -23.75
CA LEU A 2 17.13 8.38 -23.43
C LEU A 2 18.10 8.18 -24.60
N THR A 3 19.37 7.89 -24.28
CA THR A 3 20.33 7.38 -25.27
C THR A 3 19.98 5.94 -25.67
N GLU A 4 20.48 5.46 -26.80
CA GLU A 4 20.27 4.07 -27.25
C GLU A 4 20.66 3.04 -26.18
N ARG A 5 21.80 3.25 -25.52
CA ARG A 5 22.27 2.39 -24.42
C ARG A 5 21.30 2.38 -23.24
N GLN A 6 20.75 3.54 -22.88
CA GLN A 6 19.77 3.65 -21.80
C GLN A 6 18.42 3.03 -22.18
N GLN A 7 18.04 3.13 -23.46
CA GLN A 7 16.81 2.56 -23.99
C GLN A 7 16.79 1.03 -23.88
N ILE A 8 17.93 0.36 -24.10
CA ILE A 8 18.05 -1.10 -23.92
C ILE A 8 17.66 -1.52 -22.50
N PHE A 9 18.24 -0.87 -21.49
CA PHE A 9 17.93 -1.17 -20.09
C PHE A 9 16.50 -0.80 -19.72
N TYR A 10 15.99 0.32 -20.23
CA TYR A 10 14.60 0.73 -20.02
C TYR A 10 13.61 -0.30 -20.59
N ASN A 11 13.86 -0.79 -21.81
CA ASN A 11 13.03 -1.82 -22.45
C ASN A 11 13.07 -3.11 -21.64
N ARG A 12 14.25 -3.53 -21.17
CA ARG A 12 14.40 -4.72 -20.34
C ARG A 12 13.69 -4.60 -19.00
N ILE A 13 13.75 -3.45 -18.34
CA ILE A 13 12.95 -3.19 -17.12
C ILE A 13 11.46 -3.34 -17.43
N SER A 14 11.01 -2.85 -18.58
CA SER A 14 9.60 -2.96 -18.99
C SER A 14 9.19 -4.41 -19.27
N GLU A 15 10.04 -5.21 -19.92
CA GLU A 15 9.80 -6.63 -20.18
C GLU A 15 9.71 -7.45 -18.87
N LEU A 16 10.59 -7.19 -17.89
CA LEU A 16 10.51 -7.86 -16.59
C LEU A 16 9.24 -7.52 -15.81
N LEU A 17 8.61 -6.38 -16.11
CA LEU A 17 7.36 -5.97 -15.48
C LEU A 17 6.12 -6.58 -16.17
N THR A 18 6.20 -6.96 -17.44
CA THR A 18 5.07 -7.57 -18.18
C THR A 18 4.91 -9.05 -17.84
N LEU A 19 6.00 -9.80 -17.69
CA LEU A 19 5.95 -11.22 -17.38
C LEU A 19 5.85 -11.47 -15.87
N SER A 20 4.75 -12.10 -15.44
CA SER A 20 4.50 -12.36 -14.01
C SER A 20 5.50 -13.30 -13.35
N SER A 21 6.17 -14.16 -14.12
CA SER A 21 7.19 -15.11 -13.67
C SER A 21 8.61 -14.53 -13.62
N SER A 22 8.88 -13.41 -14.31
CA SER A 22 10.24 -12.89 -14.47
C SER A 22 10.76 -12.14 -13.24
N ALA A 23 9.87 -11.67 -12.37
CA ALA A 23 10.24 -10.93 -11.17
C ALA A 23 9.28 -11.20 -10.00
N LYS A 24 9.83 -11.40 -8.80
CA LYS A 24 9.05 -11.53 -7.56
C LYS A 24 8.37 -10.21 -7.23
N LEU A 25 7.33 -10.26 -6.38
CA LEU A 25 6.55 -9.08 -6.01
C LEU A 25 7.42 -7.90 -5.51
N LYS A 26 8.43 -8.17 -4.68
CA LYS A 26 9.33 -7.13 -4.15
C LYS A 26 10.22 -6.53 -5.25
N GLU A 27 10.75 -7.37 -6.13
CA GLU A 27 11.56 -6.95 -7.29
C GLU A 27 10.75 -6.10 -8.26
N ARG A 28 9.51 -6.51 -8.58
CA ARG A 28 8.59 -5.76 -9.45
C ARG A 28 8.33 -4.36 -8.94
N ASN A 29 8.21 -4.18 -7.62
CA ASN A 29 8.04 -2.83 -7.06
C ASN A 29 9.26 -1.95 -7.32
N VAL A 30 10.48 -2.49 -7.15
CA VAL A 30 11.74 -1.77 -7.40
C VAL A 30 11.87 -1.40 -8.88
N LEU A 31 11.61 -2.36 -9.77
CA LEU A 31 11.61 -2.15 -11.23
C LEU A 31 10.55 -1.13 -11.68
N PHE A 32 9.35 -1.19 -11.10
CA PHE A 32 8.25 -0.27 -11.40
C PHE A 32 8.60 1.18 -10.99
N LEU A 33 9.19 1.37 -9.81
CA LEU A 33 9.65 2.68 -9.36
C LEU A 33 10.73 3.24 -10.28
N ALA A 34 11.67 2.40 -10.73
CA ALA A 34 12.71 2.81 -11.66
C ALA A 34 12.12 3.24 -13.02
N LYS A 35 11.20 2.45 -13.59
CA LYS A 35 10.51 2.78 -14.84
C LYS A 35 9.78 4.12 -14.74
N ASN A 36 8.97 4.30 -13.70
CA ASN A 36 8.19 5.51 -13.50
C ASN A 36 9.09 6.75 -13.32
N ASN A 37 10.20 6.63 -12.58
CA ASN A 37 11.15 7.73 -12.41
C ASN A 37 11.79 8.14 -13.75
N ILE A 38 12.11 7.18 -14.62
CA ILE A 38 12.63 7.45 -15.97
C ILE A 38 11.55 8.15 -16.83
N GLU A 39 10.31 7.66 -16.79
CA GLU A 39 9.18 8.27 -17.52
C GLU A 39 8.87 9.69 -17.06
N MET A 40 9.05 9.98 -15.76
CA MET A 40 8.93 11.33 -15.17
C MET A 40 10.12 12.25 -15.48
N GLY A 41 11.11 11.78 -16.25
CA GLY A 41 12.26 12.59 -16.66
C GLY A 41 13.37 12.71 -15.61
N GLN A 42 13.39 11.85 -14.58
CA GLN A 42 14.52 11.81 -13.66
C GLN A 42 15.80 11.31 -14.35
N SER A 43 16.95 11.68 -13.79
CA SER A 43 18.26 11.25 -14.30
C SER A 43 18.36 9.72 -14.33
N PHE A 44 18.57 9.17 -15.53
CA PHE A 44 18.69 7.73 -15.73
C PHE A 44 19.75 7.11 -14.83
N LYS A 45 20.95 7.73 -14.74
CA LYS A 45 22.05 7.24 -13.90
C LYS A 45 21.68 7.20 -12.41
N SER A 46 20.99 8.23 -11.93
CA SER A 46 20.51 8.26 -10.53
C SER A 46 19.47 7.15 -10.29
N THR A 47 18.55 6.97 -11.24
CA THR A 47 17.49 5.98 -11.14
C THR A 47 18.02 4.55 -11.12
N ILE A 48 18.92 4.18 -12.04
CA ILE A 48 19.50 2.84 -12.08
C ILE A 48 20.42 2.57 -10.88
N TYR A 49 21.13 3.58 -10.38
CA TYR A 49 21.96 3.44 -9.19
C TYR A 49 21.10 3.11 -7.97
N ARG A 50 19.99 3.83 -7.79
CA ARG A 50 19.02 3.56 -6.73
C ARG A 50 18.37 2.20 -6.89
N MET A 51 17.91 1.86 -8.10
CA MET A 51 17.31 0.56 -8.39
C MET A 51 18.28 -0.58 -8.07
N SER A 52 19.55 -0.46 -8.47
CA SER A 52 20.58 -1.47 -8.22
C SER A 52 20.86 -1.62 -6.73
N THR A 53 20.90 -0.51 -5.98
CA THR A 53 21.02 -0.52 -4.51
C THR A 53 19.86 -1.26 -3.86
N ASP A 54 18.62 -0.94 -4.25
CA ASP A 54 17.42 -1.56 -3.69
C ASP A 54 17.37 -3.07 -4.03
N LEU A 55 17.79 -3.47 -5.23
CA LEU A 55 17.89 -4.89 -5.62
C LEU A 55 19.01 -5.62 -4.85
N LEU A 56 20.14 -4.97 -4.58
CA LEU A 56 21.23 -5.53 -3.77
C LEU A 56 20.85 -5.70 -2.31
N GLU A 57 20.00 -4.83 -1.77
CA GLU A 57 19.40 -4.97 -0.45
C GLU A 57 18.39 -6.13 -0.46
N LEU A 58 17.57 -6.27 -1.50
CA LEU A 58 16.67 -7.43 -1.60
C LEU A 58 17.45 -8.75 -1.68
N SER A 59 18.60 -8.78 -2.36
CA SER A 59 19.43 -9.97 -2.50
C SER A 59 20.06 -10.44 -1.19
N THR A 60 20.18 -9.58 -0.16
CA THR A 60 20.65 -10.02 1.17
C THR A 60 19.62 -10.82 1.94
N TYR A 61 18.32 -10.57 1.71
CA TYR A 61 17.23 -11.23 2.45
C TYR A 61 16.59 -12.35 1.64
N SER A 62 16.71 -12.34 0.32
CA SER A 62 16.12 -13.35 -0.56
C SER A 62 16.82 -13.39 -1.91
N ASN A 63 17.01 -14.58 -2.49
CA ASN A 63 17.55 -14.71 -3.83
C ASN A 63 16.69 -13.92 -4.84
N LEU A 64 17.31 -13.13 -5.70
CA LEU A 64 16.61 -12.47 -6.80
C LEU A 64 16.16 -13.50 -7.84
N SER A 65 15.08 -13.20 -8.57
CA SER A 65 14.77 -13.95 -9.80
C SER A 65 15.93 -13.88 -10.78
N LEU A 66 16.15 -14.96 -11.54
CA LEU A 66 17.27 -15.08 -12.47
C LEU A 66 17.37 -13.89 -13.43
N ASP A 67 16.25 -13.47 -14.02
CA ASP A 67 16.22 -12.38 -14.99
C ASP A 67 16.54 -11.02 -14.35
N VAL A 68 16.10 -10.82 -13.11
CA VAL A 68 16.38 -9.61 -12.32
C VAL A 68 17.83 -9.57 -11.87
N GLN A 69 18.38 -10.71 -11.45
CA GLN A 69 19.80 -10.83 -11.13
C GLN A 69 20.66 -10.50 -12.36
N LYS A 70 20.31 -11.05 -13.53
CA LYS A 70 21.03 -10.76 -14.78
C LYS A 70 20.96 -9.28 -15.15
N LEU A 71 19.81 -8.63 -14.98
CA LEU A 71 19.69 -7.18 -15.19
C LEU A 71 20.59 -6.39 -14.23
N LEU A 72 20.64 -6.79 -12.96
CA LEU A 72 21.48 -6.15 -11.95
C LEU A 72 22.96 -6.28 -12.30
N ASP A 73 23.41 -7.48 -12.66
CA ASP A 73 24.80 -7.75 -13.03
C ASP A 73 25.22 -6.93 -14.27
N ASP A 74 24.35 -6.90 -15.30
CA ASP A 74 24.58 -6.10 -16.51
C ASP A 74 24.69 -4.60 -16.20
N LEU A 75 23.87 -4.08 -15.27
CA LEU A 75 23.93 -2.67 -14.86
C LEU A 75 25.20 -2.33 -14.08
N ILE A 76 25.63 -3.23 -13.18
CA ILE A 76 26.87 -3.06 -12.43
C ILE A 76 28.06 -2.99 -13.38
N GLN A 77 28.13 -3.94 -14.33
CA GLN A 77 29.20 -3.99 -15.32
C GLN A 77 29.24 -2.74 -16.22
N VAL A 78 28.07 -2.23 -16.61
CA VAL A 78 27.96 -1.14 -17.59
C VAL A 78 28.15 0.24 -16.96
N TYR A 79 27.69 0.44 -15.73
CA TYR A 79 27.70 1.73 -15.04
C TYR A 79 28.71 1.84 -13.91
N ASP A 80 29.54 0.81 -13.73
CA ASP A 80 30.56 0.73 -12.69
C ASP A 80 29.98 1.06 -11.31
N ILE A 81 28.87 0.39 -10.99
CA ILE A 81 28.17 0.60 -9.73
C ILE A 81 29.02 -0.06 -8.65
N GLU A 82 29.75 0.75 -7.88
CA GLU A 82 30.52 0.29 -6.73
C GLU A 82 29.61 -0.48 -5.77
N LEU A 83 29.80 -1.79 -5.75
CA LEU A 83 29.15 -2.67 -4.78
C LEU A 83 29.84 -2.46 -3.43
N PRO A 84 29.10 -2.20 -2.35
CA PRO A 84 29.72 -2.27 -1.03
C PRO A 84 30.21 -3.70 -0.80
N ASP A 85 31.50 -3.83 -0.46
CA ASP A 85 32.12 -5.06 0.04
C ASP A 85 31.24 -5.72 1.13
N LYS A 86 31.26 -7.05 1.27
CA LYS A 86 30.48 -7.82 2.26
C LYS A 86 30.55 -7.21 3.66
N GLU A 87 31.72 -6.79 4.15
CA GLU A 87 31.85 -6.12 5.46
C GLU A 87 31.26 -4.70 5.45
N THR A 88 31.40 -3.99 4.34
CA THR A 88 30.81 -2.66 4.15
C THR A 88 29.29 -2.74 3.99
N LYS A 89 28.73 -3.86 3.55
CA LYS A 89 27.30 -4.09 3.30
C LYS A 89 26.48 -3.97 4.59
N GLU A 90 26.94 -4.57 5.69
CA GLU A 90 26.31 -4.42 7.01
C GLU A 90 26.41 -2.98 7.54
N LYS A 91 27.57 -2.34 7.35
CA LYS A 91 27.80 -0.95 7.77
C LYS A 91 26.99 0.05 6.93
N TYR A 92 26.80 -0.22 5.64
CA TYR A 92 25.96 0.57 4.74
C TYR A 92 24.48 0.43 5.09
N ILE A 93 24.00 -0.77 5.48
CA ILE A 93 22.63 -0.98 5.98
C ILE A 93 22.39 -0.21 7.28
N LEU A 94 23.38 -0.18 8.19
CA LEU A 94 23.32 0.60 9.44
C LEU A 94 23.37 2.12 9.23
N VAL A 95 24.12 2.61 8.24
CA VAL A 95 24.29 4.05 7.97
C VAL A 95 23.19 4.60 7.02
N LYS A 96 22.77 3.83 6.00
CA LYS A 96 21.64 4.15 5.10
C LYS A 96 20.30 3.55 5.53
N GLY A 97 20.23 2.89 6.69
CA GLY A 97 18.98 2.75 7.45
C GLY A 97 18.31 4.10 7.77
N ARG A 98 19.04 5.20 7.58
CA ARG A 98 18.55 6.60 7.57
C ARG A 98 18.29 7.17 6.18
N SER A 99 18.27 6.35 5.13
CA SER A 99 17.74 6.77 3.83
C SER A 99 16.24 7.05 4.02
N PRO A 100 15.72 8.23 3.62
CA PRO A 100 14.32 8.60 3.85
C PRO A 100 13.30 7.62 3.23
N TYR A 101 13.78 6.66 2.43
CA TYR A 101 12.97 5.66 1.75
C TYR A 101 13.11 4.23 2.29
N SER A 102 14.13 3.88 3.09
CA SER A 102 14.19 2.56 3.73
C SER A 102 13.12 2.41 4.82
N SER A 103 12.88 3.50 5.56
CA SER A 103 11.76 3.61 6.50
C SER A 103 10.39 3.49 5.83
N HIS A 104 10.30 3.59 4.49
CA HIS A 104 9.04 3.58 3.76
C HIS A 104 8.56 2.15 3.44
N TRP A 105 9.47 1.19 3.28
CA TRP A 105 9.10 -0.21 3.08
C TRP A 105 8.77 -0.90 4.42
N GLU A 106 9.54 -0.61 5.47
CA GLU A 106 9.28 -1.12 6.82
C GLU A 106 8.01 -0.48 7.42
N LYS A 107 7.76 0.82 7.15
CA LYS A 107 6.44 1.41 7.43
C LYS A 107 5.33 0.77 6.62
N ARG A 108 5.53 0.36 5.36
CA ARG A 108 4.44 -0.25 4.55
C ARG A 108 4.10 -1.66 4.99
N GLU A 109 5.04 -2.47 5.47
CA GLU A 109 4.74 -3.79 6.03
C GLU A 109 4.03 -3.68 7.38
N ASN A 110 4.46 -2.74 8.24
CA ASN A 110 3.76 -2.42 9.48
C ASN A 110 2.41 -1.73 9.23
N LEU A 111 2.28 -0.91 8.19
CA LEU A 111 1.02 -0.30 7.74
C LEU A 111 0.12 -1.29 7.01
N LYS A 112 0.62 -2.33 6.33
CA LYS A 112 -0.22 -3.39 5.76
C LYS A 112 -0.74 -4.34 6.84
N LYS A 113 0.06 -4.65 7.86
CA LYS A 113 -0.43 -5.31 9.08
C LYS A 113 -1.44 -4.45 9.83
N ASN A 114 -1.25 -3.12 9.88
CA ASN A 114 -2.20 -2.19 10.50
C ASN A 114 -3.40 -1.80 9.61
N ASN A 115 -3.32 -1.85 8.28
CA ASN A 115 -4.41 -1.46 7.37
C ASN A 115 -5.43 -2.59 7.16
N LYS A 116 -5.19 -3.78 7.73
CA LYS A 116 -6.26 -4.75 7.98
C LYS A 116 -7.06 -4.40 9.24
N ALA A 117 -6.59 -3.46 10.06
CA ALA A 117 -7.42 -2.77 11.03
C ALA A 117 -7.96 -1.50 10.37
N ILE A 118 -9.26 -1.48 10.20
CA ILE A 118 -10.03 -0.42 9.55
C ILE A 118 -9.66 0.93 10.20
N ARG A 119 -8.93 1.79 9.48
CA ARG A 119 -8.65 3.17 9.91
C ARG A 119 -9.92 3.99 9.79
N PHE A 120 -10.82 3.86 10.75
CA PHE A 120 -11.76 4.94 11.04
C PHE A 120 -10.96 6.07 11.69
N SER A 121 -11.11 7.30 11.21
CA SER A 121 -10.52 8.45 11.89
C SER A 121 -11.04 8.48 13.34
N LYS A 122 -10.22 8.88 14.34
CA LYS A 122 -10.68 8.96 15.75
C LYS A 122 -12.00 9.75 15.87
N VAL A 123 -12.21 10.73 14.98
CA VAL A 123 -13.43 11.54 14.88
C VAL A 123 -14.64 10.72 14.39
N GLU A 124 -14.47 9.81 13.42
CA GLU A 124 -15.54 8.93 12.94
C GLU A 124 -15.92 7.86 13.96
N ILE A 125 -14.94 7.31 14.70
CA ILE A 125 -15.22 6.37 15.80
C ILE A 125 -16.05 7.07 16.88
N ILE A 126 -15.66 8.29 17.26
CA ILE A 126 -16.38 9.09 18.27
C ILE A 126 -17.81 9.42 17.79
N LYS A 127 -17.99 9.79 16.52
CA LYS A 127 -19.33 10.02 15.93
C LYS A 127 -20.17 8.74 15.94
N GLY A 128 -19.60 7.59 15.58
CA GLY A 128 -20.29 6.30 15.61
C GLY A 128 -20.73 5.90 17.01
N VAL A 129 -19.86 6.08 18.01
CA VAL A 129 -20.17 5.79 19.42
C VAL A 129 -21.26 6.72 19.95
N LEU A 130 -21.19 8.03 19.66
CA LEU A 130 -22.23 8.99 20.02
C LEU A 130 -23.60 8.64 19.40
N ILE A 131 -23.62 8.28 18.12
CA ILE A 131 -24.84 7.87 17.42
C ILE A 131 -25.43 6.59 18.05
N SER A 132 -24.58 5.61 18.39
CA SER A 132 -24.99 4.36 19.05
C SER A 132 -25.61 4.61 20.43
N ILE A 133 -25.01 5.50 21.24
CA ILE A 133 -25.51 5.85 22.57
C ILE A 133 -26.86 6.57 22.45
N VAL A 134 -26.99 7.53 21.53
CA VAL A 134 -28.23 8.27 21.30
C VAL A 134 -29.35 7.34 20.82
N LEU A 135 -29.06 6.41 19.90
CA LEU A 135 -30.00 5.37 19.46
C LEU A 135 -30.42 4.45 20.60
N GLY A 136 -29.48 4.02 21.45
CA GLY A 136 -29.79 3.20 22.62
C GLY A 136 -30.74 3.93 23.59
N VAL A 137 -30.45 5.19 23.92
CA VAL A 137 -31.30 5.99 24.80
C VAL A 137 -32.69 6.24 24.19
N LEU A 138 -32.76 6.47 22.88
CA LEU A 138 -34.05 6.59 22.18
C LEU A 138 -34.85 5.29 22.25
N LEU A 139 -34.21 4.14 21.98
CA LEU A 139 -34.81 2.80 22.02
C LEU A 139 -35.40 2.44 23.39
N PHE A 140 -34.78 2.88 24.48
CA PHE A 140 -35.27 2.68 25.85
C PHE A 140 -36.07 3.86 26.41
N SER A 141 -36.35 4.88 25.59
CA SER A 141 -37.14 6.02 26.05
C SER A 141 -38.60 5.62 26.29
N PRO A 142 -39.24 6.14 27.36
CA PRO A 142 -40.67 5.91 27.61
C PRO A 142 -41.56 6.43 26.47
N LEU A 143 -41.03 7.33 25.63
CA LEU A 143 -41.70 7.84 24.43
C LEU A 143 -41.93 6.74 23.39
N LEU A 144 -40.94 5.86 23.16
CA LEU A 144 -41.08 4.74 22.21
C LEU A 144 -42.01 3.65 22.74
N ASN A 145 -42.02 3.40 24.04
CA ASN A 145 -42.98 2.48 24.65
C ASN A 145 -44.43 2.96 24.46
N ASN A 146 -44.66 4.26 24.50
CA ASN A 146 -45.98 4.84 24.21
C ASN A 146 -46.35 4.73 22.72
N LEU A 147 -45.39 4.95 21.81
CA LEU A 147 -45.59 4.75 20.37
C LEU A 147 -45.86 3.28 20.00
N GLN A 148 -45.14 2.33 20.61
CA GLN A 148 -45.36 0.89 20.41
C GLN A 148 -46.76 0.47 20.87
N LYS A 149 -47.26 1.05 21.97
CA LYS A 149 -48.63 0.80 22.46
C LYS A 149 -49.70 1.35 21.51
N VAL A 150 -49.44 2.45 20.81
CA VAL A 150 -50.38 3.09 19.87
C VAL A 150 -50.38 2.39 18.50
N LEU A 151 -49.20 2.07 17.95
CA LEU A 151 -49.08 1.43 16.63
C LEU A 151 -49.23 -0.10 16.67
N GLY A 152 -49.13 -0.72 17.84
CA GLY A 152 -49.04 -2.17 17.98
C GLY A 152 -47.64 -2.69 17.65
N SER A 153 -47.25 -3.79 18.31
CA SER A 153 -45.89 -4.33 18.24
C SER A 153 -45.46 -4.70 16.82
N VAL A 154 -46.35 -5.28 16.02
CA VAL A 154 -46.03 -5.78 14.68
C VAL A 154 -45.68 -4.64 13.71
N LEU A 155 -46.47 -3.56 13.70
CA LEU A 155 -46.23 -2.42 12.83
C LEU A 155 -45.02 -1.59 13.30
N PHE A 156 -44.79 -1.54 14.61
CA PHE A 156 -43.64 -0.82 15.16
C PHE A 156 -42.30 -1.48 14.77
N PHE A 157 -42.18 -2.81 14.94
CA PHE A 157 -40.95 -3.51 14.59
C PHE A 157 -40.71 -3.58 13.07
N SER A 158 -41.76 -3.64 12.25
CA SER A 158 -41.61 -3.61 10.80
C SER A 158 -41.09 -2.25 10.30
N LEU A 159 -41.60 -1.14 10.86
CA LEU A 159 -41.13 0.21 10.53
C LEU A 159 -39.68 0.43 10.99
N LEU A 160 -39.34 -0.05 12.19
CA LEU A 160 -37.99 0.03 12.74
C LEU A 160 -36.99 -0.76 11.89
N SER A 161 -37.36 -1.98 11.47
CA SER A 161 -36.55 -2.81 10.58
C SER A 161 -36.32 -2.14 9.22
N LEU A 162 -37.34 -1.46 8.67
CA LEU A 162 -37.23 -0.73 7.41
C LEU A 162 -36.24 0.43 7.51
N ILE A 163 -36.28 1.20 8.61
CA ILE A 163 -35.37 2.33 8.84
C ILE A 163 -33.92 1.84 8.94
N ILE A 164 -33.67 0.76 9.68
CA ILE A 164 -32.33 0.16 9.80
C ILE A 164 -31.82 -0.31 8.43
N PHE A 165 -32.68 -0.96 7.63
CA PHE A 165 -32.34 -1.40 6.29
C PHE A 165 -31.96 -0.23 5.37
N LEU A 166 -32.73 0.87 5.40
CA LEU A 166 -32.44 2.08 4.63
C LEU A 166 -31.12 2.74 5.05
N MET A 167 -30.82 2.79 6.35
CA MET A 167 -29.53 3.30 6.85
C MET A 167 -28.35 2.45 6.37
N MET A 168 -28.48 1.12 6.40
CA MET A 168 -27.48 0.21 5.84
C MET A 168 -27.29 0.43 4.34
N LEU A 169 -28.38 0.57 3.58
CA LEU A 169 -28.33 0.81 2.14
C LEU A 169 -27.61 2.13 1.82
N TYR A 170 -27.93 3.19 2.57
CA TYR A 170 -27.26 4.49 2.45
C TYR A 170 -25.75 4.35 2.69
N PHE A 171 -25.35 3.63 3.73
CA PHE A 171 -23.94 3.41 4.05
C PHE A 171 -23.21 2.59 2.98
N ILE A 172 -23.86 1.60 2.37
CA ILE A 172 -23.29 0.80 1.27
C ILE A 172 -23.11 1.66 0.01
N ILE A 173 -24.09 2.50 -0.32
CA ILE A 173 -24.06 3.34 -1.52
C ILE A 173 -23.00 4.45 -1.38
N HIS A 174 -22.94 5.11 -0.23
CA HIS A 174 -22.04 6.25 -0.02
C HIS A 174 -20.65 5.83 0.50
N GLY A 175 -20.54 4.67 1.17
CA GLY A 175 -19.27 4.12 1.64
C GLY A 175 -18.36 3.56 0.54
N ARG A 176 -18.88 3.35 -0.68
CA ARG A 176 -18.07 2.91 -1.84
C ARG A 176 -17.29 4.02 -2.55
N ARG A 177 -17.44 5.29 -2.15
CA ARG A 177 -16.72 6.45 -2.73
C ARG A 177 -15.51 6.93 -1.91
N LEU A 178 -15.08 6.17 -0.89
CA LEU A 178 -13.90 6.44 -0.07
C LEU A 178 -12.81 5.39 -0.28
#